data_AF-A0A0C2CL97-F1
#
_entry.id   AF-A0A0C2CL97-F1
#
_cell.length_a   1.000
_cell.length_b   1.000
_cell.length_c   1.000
_cell.angle_alpha   90.00
_cell.angle_beta   90.00
_cell.angle_gamma   90.00
#
_symmetry.space_group_name_H-M   'P 1'
#
loop_
_entity.id
_entity.type
_entity.pdbx_description
1 polymer ?
#
loop_
_entity_poly.entity_id
_entity_poly.type
_entity_poly.pdbx_seq_one_letter_code
_entity_poly.pdbx_strand_id
1 'polypeptide(L)'
;YSSIGTPGFLHGIWTAYKRFGSGRISWQDLLQPSANLLERGYPVSADFVAAVQSRLHEIIAERSMNPAYDTLMEGTILREPVHSNFLRRLSTAADPIELFYRGEIANQIVYEMKHRGLKL
;
A
#
# COMPACT_ATOMS: atom_id res chain seq x y z
N TYR A 1 -7.88 -4.36 -18.98
CA TYR A 1 -8.57 -3.22 -18.34
C TYR A 1 -9.12 -3.70 -17.01
N SER A 2 -8.47 -3.42 -15.87
CA SER A 2 -8.84 -4.02 -14.58
C SER A 2 -9.07 -3.01 -13.43
N SER A 3 -9.02 -1.70 -13.70
CA SER A 3 -9.31 -0.70 -12.67
C SER A 3 -10.00 0.51 -13.31
N ILE A 4 -11.27 0.70 -12.98
CA ILE A 4 -12.11 1.80 -13.51
C ILE A 4 -12.55 2.74 -12.37
N GLY A 5 -12.43 2.32 -11.11
CA GLY A 5 -12.82 3.10 -9.93
C GLY A 5 -11.65 3.84 -9.28
N THR A 6 -11.92 5.01 -8.73
CA THR A 6 -10.99 5.76 -7.87
C THR A 6 -10.86 5.06 -6.51
N PRO A 7 -9.63 4.81 -5.99
CA PRO A 7 -9.45 4.22 -4.67
C PRO A 7 -10.09 5.09 -3.57
N GLY A 8 -11.16 4.60 -2.92
CA GLY A 8 -11.91 5.36 -1.91
C GLY A 8 -11.55 5.06 -0.45
N PHE A 9 -10.76 4.02 -0.20
CA PHE A 9 -10.48 3.51 1.15
C PHE A 9 -9.87 4.58 2.06
N LEU A 10 -8.83 5.28 1.59
CA LEU A 10 -8.14 6.31 2.37
C LEU A 10 -9.09 7.43 2.83
N HIS A 11 -9.93 7.93 1.91
CA HIS A 11 -10.94 8.93 2.26
C HIS A 11 -11.94 8.40 3.30
N GLY A 12 -12.36 7.15 3.17
CA GLY A 12 -13.24 6.48 4.13
C GLY A 12 -12.63 6.43 5.53
N ILE A 13 -11.41 5.90 5.66
CA ILE A 13 -10.73 5.78 6.97
C ILE A 13 -10.39 7.13 7.58
N TRP A 14 -10.01 8.12 6.78
CA TRP A 14 -9.77 9.49 7.25
C TRP A 14 -11.07 10.12 7.77
N THR A 15 -12.18 9.96 7.04
CA THR A 15 -13.49 10.45 7.48
C THR A 15 -13.90 9.79 8.79
N ALA A 16 -13.71 8.48 8.93
CA ALA A 16 -13.98 7.75 10.16
C ALA A 16 -13.09 8.25 11.32
N TYR A 17 -11.79 8.44 11.08
CA TYR A 17 -10.85 8.99 12.06
C TYR A 17 -11.28 10.40 12.51
N LYS A 18 -11.65 11.29 11.58
CA LYS A 18 -12.09 12.67 11.91
C LYS A 18 -13.42 12.72 12.65
N ARG A 19 -14.34 11.79 12.39
CA ARG A 19 -15.68 11.78 13.01
C ARG A 19 -15.73 10.99 14.33
N PHE A 20 -15.00 9.89 14.42
CA PHE A 20 -15.12 8.92 15.52
C PHE A 20 -13.80 8.67 16.25
N GLY A 21 -12.72 9.35 15.87
CA GLY A 21 -11.44 9.25 16.56
C GLY A 21 -11.56 9.70 18.02
N SER A 22 -10.94 8.94 18.92
CA SER A 22 -10.97 9.22 20.36
C SER A 22 -10.20 10.49 20.76
N GLY A 23 -9.41 11.06 19.85
CA GLY A 23 -8.48 12.15 20.11
C GLY A 23 -7.24 11.75 20.92
N ARG A 24 -7.16 10.50 21.40
CA ARG A 24 -6.03 10.00 22.21
C ARG A 24 -4.88 9.43 21.38
N ILE A 25 -5.18 8.99 20.17
CA ILE A 25 -4.22 8.39 19.24
C ILE A 25 -4.20 9.29 18.01
N SER A 26 -3.01 9.77 17.63
CA SER A 26 -2.87 10.61 16.44
C SER A 26 -3.03 9.78 15.16
N TRP A 27 -3.31 10.44 14.04
CA TRP A 27 -3.35 9.80 12.73
C TRP A 27 -2.03 9.10 12.41
N GLN A 28 -0.91 9.76 12.75
CA GLN A 28 0.41 9.22 12.53
C GLN A 28 0.60 7.90 13.29
N ASP A 29 0.19 7.86 14.56
CA ASP A 29 0.35 6.68 15.43
C ASP A 29 -0.48 5.46 14.94
N LEU A 30 -1.53 5.68 14.14
CA LEU A 30 -2.30 4.60 13.53
C LEU A 30 -1.56 3.93 12.36
N LEU A 31 -0.85 4.69 11.54
CA LEU A 31 -0.20 4.18 10.32
C LEU A 31 1.27 3.80 10.56
N GLN A 32 1.95 4.48 11.47
CA GLN A 32 3.38 4.32 11.73
C GLN A 32 3.80 2.89 12.10
N PRO A 33 3.01 2.12 12.89
CA PRO A 33 3.33 0.73 13.19
C PRO A 33 3.41 -0.15 11.93
N SER A 34 2.45 -0.01 11.01
CA SER A 34 2.42 -0.76 9.74
C SER A 34 3.60 -0.36 8.85
N ALA A 35 3.90 0.93 8.74
CA ALA A 35 5.07 1.38 7.99
C ALA A 35 6.38 0.79 8.54
N ASN A 36 6.54 0.77 9.87
CA ASN A 36 7.70 0.17 10.53
C ASN A 36 7.78 -1.35 10.30
N LEU A 37 6.64 -2.05 10.32
CA LEU A 37 6.58 -3.49 10.07
C LEU A 37 7.04 -3.82 8.64
N LEU A 38 6.55 -3.09 7.65
CA LEU A 38 6.91 -3.29 6.23
C LEU A 38 8.40 -3.01 5.96
N GLU A 39 9.00 -2.08 6.69
CA GLU A 39 10.43 -1.76 6.58
C GLU A 39 11.31 -2.79 7.27
N ARG A 40 10.99 -3.17 8.51
CA ARG A 40 11.73 -4.20 9.26
C ARG A 40 11.59 -5.57 8.60
N GLY A 41 10.42 -5.81 8.03
CA GLY A 41 9.96 -7.05 7.46
C GLY A 41 9.22 -7.91 8.46
N TYR A 42 8.46 -8.87 7.92
CA TYR A 42 7.65 -9.81 8.70
C TYR A 42 7.75 -11.22 8.10
N PRO A 43 7.67 -12.28 8.93
CA PRO A 43 7.58 -13.63 8.43
C PRO A 43 6.24 -13.82 7.73
N VAL A 44 6.27 -14.27 6.48
CA VAL A 44 5.05 -14.54 5.71
C VAL A 44 4.37 -15.83 6.18
N SER A 45 3.04 -15.82 6.22
CA SER A 45 2.24 -16.99 6.58
C SER A 45 2.07 -17.95 5.39
N ALA A 46 1.75 -19.22 5.68
CA ALA A 46 1.36 -20.20 4.67
C ALA A 46 0.21 -19.70 3.77
N ASP A 47 -0.81 -19.06 4.35
CA ASP A 47 -1.96 -18.54 3.58
C ASP A 47 -1.55 -17.45 2.57
N PHE A 48 -0.62 -16.57 2.96
CA PHE A 48 -0.11 -15.54 2.05
C PHE A 48 0.71 -16.17 0.91
N VAL A 49 1.55 -17.16 1.22
CA VAL A 49 2.31 -17.93 0.21
C VAL A 49 1.34 -18.60 -0.76
N ALA A 50 0.30 -19.27 -0.26
CA ALA A 50 -0.71 -19.93 -1.08
C ALA A 50 -1.45 -18.92 -1.99
N ALA A 51 -1.80 -17.74 -1.48
CA ALA A 51 -2.44 -16.69 -2.26
C ALA A 51 -1.53 -16.18 -3.40
N VAL A 52 -0.24 -15.93 -3.12
CA VAL A 52 0.74 -15.53 -4.14
C VAL A 52 0.90 -16.64 -5.19
N GLN A 53 1.10 -17.89 -4.76
CA GLN A 53 1.28 -19.03 -5.66
C GLN A 53 0.08 -19.25 -6.58
N SER A 54 -1.15 -19.05 -6.07
CA SER A 54 -2.38 -19.17 -6.88
C SER A 54 -2.47 -18.20 -8.06
N ARG A 55 -1.67 -17.12 -8.06
CA ARG A 55 -1.63 -16.08 -9.09
C ARG A 55 -0.21 -15.76 -9.56
N LEU A 56 0.74 -16.68 -9.34
CA LEU A 56 2.16 -16.39 -9.51
C LEU A 56 2.48 -15.85 -10.91
N HIS A 57 1.92 -16.47 -11.95
CA HIS A 57 2.10 -16.03 -13.34
C HIS A 57 1.68 -14.58 -13.59
N GLU A 58 0.58 -14.12 -13.00
CA GLU A 58 0.12 -12.72 -13.12
C GLU A 58 1.05 -11.78 -12.34
N ILE A 59 1.47 -12.19 -11.15
CA ILE A 59 2.33 -11.40 -10.25
C ILE A 59 3.70 -11.19 -10.87
N ILE A 60 4.37 -12.24 -11.34
CA ILE A 60 5.72 -12.14 -11.93
C ILE A 60 5.73 -11.46 -13.31
N ALA A 61 4.59 -11.47 -14.01
CA ALA A 61 4.44 -10.76 -15.27
C ALA A 61 4.30 -9.24 -15.09
N GLU A 62 3.95 -8.78 -13.88
CA GLU A 62 3.85 -7.36 -13.57
C GLU A 62 5.17 -6.83 -13.00
N ARG A 63 5.78 -5.89 -13.71
CA ARG A 63 7.13 -5.38 -13.39
C ARG A 63 7.17 -4.58 -12.10
N SER A 64 6.05 -3.98 -11.69
CA SER A 64 5.96 -3.21 -10.44
C SER A 64 5.87 -4.10 -9.20
N MET A 65 5.56 -5.40 -9.35
CA MET A 65 5.46 -6.32 -8.22
C MET A 65 6.82 -6.60 -7.58
N ASN A 66 6.79 -6.94 -6.30
CA ASN A 66 8.00 -7.27 -5.56
C ASN A 66 8.60 -8.57 -6.11
N PRO A 67 9.85 -8.57 -6.64
CA PRO A 67 10.45 -9.78 -7.20
C PRO A 67 10.64 -10.90 -6.17
N ALA A 68 10.64 -10.58 -4.87
CA ALA A 68 10.69 -11.57 -3.81
C ALA A 68 9.46 -12.51 -3.77
N TYR A 69 8.37 -12.16 -4.45
CA TYR A 69 7.17 -13.01 -4.53
C TYR A 69 7.40 -14.32 -5.29
N ASP A 70 8.38 -14.37 -6.20
CA ASP A 70 8.68 -15.57 -6.98
C ASP A 70 9.28 -16.70 -6.13
N THR A 71 10.03 -16.33 -5.09
CA THR A 71 10.76 -17.28 -4.23
C THR A 71 10.18 -17.36 -2.82
N LEU A 72 8.92 -16.96 -2.64
CA LEU A 72 8.33 -16.79 -1.32
C LEU A 72 7.98 -18.15 -0.69
N MET A 73 8.49 -18.40 0.51
CA MET A 73 8.15 -19.58 1.33
C MET A 73 7.65 -19.14 2.71
N GLU A 74 6.87 -19.98 3.39
CA GLU A 74 6.42 -19.69 4.75
C GLU A 74 7.62 -19.37 5.66
N GLY A 75 7.48 -18.35 6.50
CA GLY A 75 8.55 -17.88 7.39
C GLY A 75 9.59 -16.98 6.71
N THR A 76 9.57 -16.83 5.38
CA THR A 76 10.43 -15.85 4.68
C THR A 76 10.16 -14.45 5.22
N ILE A 77 11.22 -13.70 5.54
CA ILE A 77 11.10 -12.31 5.95
C ILE A 77 10.90 -11.44 4.71
N LEU A 78 9.65 -11.04 4.47
CA LEU A 78 9.30 -10.13 3.38
C LEU A 78 9.44 -8.67 3.84
N ARG A 79 10.06 -7.84 3.01
CA ARG A 79 10.18 -6.39 3.21
C ARG A 79 9.57 -5.65 2.02
N GLU A 80 8.84 -4.59 2.31
CA GLU A 80 8.17 -3.77 1.30
C GLU A 80 8.50 -2.27 1.50
N PRO A 81 9.73 -1.84 1.17
CA PRO A 81 10.18 -0.48 1.47
C PRO A 81 9.38 0.60 0.71
N VAL A 82 8.90 0.31 -0.50
CA VAL A 82 8.05 1.22 -1.28
C VAL A 82 6.71 1.44 -0.56
N HIS A 83 6.08 0.36 -0.11
CA HIS A 83 4.81 0.41 0.63
C HIS A 83 5.00 1.08 2.00
N SER A 84 6.10 0.78 2.71
CA SER A 84 6.47 1.48 3.93
C SER A 84 6.59 2.99 3.73
N ASN A 85 7.33 3.43 2.70
CA ASN A 85 7.50 4.86 2.40
C ASN A 85 6.17 5.54 2.08
N PHE A 86 5.30 4.87 1.30
CA PHE A 86 3.95 5.35 1.03
C PHE A 86 3.15 5.57 2.33
N LEU A 87 3.13 4.61 3.25
CA LEU A 87 2.46 4.76 4.54
C LEU A 87 3.08 5.86 5.41
N ARG A 88 4.42 6.02 5.40
CA ARG A 88 5.11 7.13 6.11
C ARG A 88 4.71 8.49 5.58
N ARG A 89 4.61 8.64 4.25
CA ARG A 89 4.15 9.90 3.62
C ARG A 89 2.72 10.21 4.02
N LEU A 90 1.83 9.22 4.01
CA LEU A 90 0.44 9.39 4.46
C LEU A 90 0.32 9.67 5.98
N SER A 91 1.18 9.09 6.80
CA SER A 91 1.13 9.25 8.26
C SER A 91 1.60 10.64 8.71
N THR A 92 2.52 11.25 7.97
CA THR A 92 3.15 12.55 8.29
C THR A 92 2.61 13.73 7.50
N ALA A 93 1.72 13.49 6.52
CA ALA A 93 1.09 14.54 5.74
C ALA A 93 0.22 15.46 6.61
N ALA A 94 0.31 16.76 6.37
CA ALA A 94 -0.61 17.74 6.97
C ALA A 94 -2.06 17.47 6.56
N ASP A 95 -2.27 17.08 5.30
CA ASP A 95 -3.54 16.59 4.77
C ASP A 95 -3.29 15.34 3.91
N PRO A 96 -3.56 14.12 4.42
CA PRO A 96 -3.36 12.88 3.67
C PRO A 96 -4.33 12.73 2.49
N ILE A 97 -5.48 13.39 2.52
CA ILE A 97 -6.46 13.36 1.42
C ILE A 97 -5.97 14.25 0.29
N GLU A 98 -5.53 15.46 0.60
CA GLU A 98 -4.94 16.33 -0.40
C GLU A 98 -3.73 15.67 -1.05
N LEU A 99 -2.81 15.09 -0.25
CA LEU A 99 -1.63 14.38 -0.76
C LEU A 99 -1.99 13.26 -1.75
N PHE A 100 -3.00 12.44 -1.43
CA PHE A 100 -3.37 11.27 -2.23
C PHE A 100 -4.22 11.59 -3.46
N TYR A 101 -5.19 12.50 -3.34
CA TYR A 101 -6.21 12.74 -4.38
C TYR A 101 -5.91 13.96 -5.26
N ARG A 102 -5.03 14.87 -4.83
CA ARG A 102 -4.72 16.10 -5.58
C ARG A 102 -3.23 16.46 -5.61
N GLY A 103 -2.43 15.84 -4.74
CA GLY A 103 -1.01 16.10 -4.62
C GLY A 103 -0.14 15.25 -5.52
N GLU A 104 1.11 15.10 -5.12
CA GLU A 104 2.13 14.35 -5.86
C GLU A 104 1.76 12.88 -6.10
N ILE A 105 1.07 12.21 -5.15
CA ILE A 105 0.63 10.82 -5.32
C ILE A 105 -0.45 10.73 -6.41
N ALA A 106 -1.38 11.69 -6.45
CA ALA A 106 -2.41 11.75 -7.49
C ALA A 106 -1.78 11.89 -8.88
N ASN A 107 -0.79 12.78 -9.01
CA ASN A 107 -0.06 12.98 -10.26
C ASN A 107 0.70 11.71 -10.70
N GLN A 108 1.32 11.00 -9.76
CA GLN A 108 1.97 9.71 -10.01
C GLN A 108 0.97 8.66 -10.51
N ILE A 109 -0.19 8.54 -9.85
CA ILE A 109 -1.25 7.61 -10.27
C ILE A 109 -1.73 7.95 -11.69
N VAL A 110 -2.03 9.21 -11.99
CA VAL A 110 -2.50 9.63 -13.32
C VAL A 110 -1.43 9.37 -14.40
N TYR A 111 -0.16 9.61 -14.08
CA TYR A 111 0.95 9.31 -14.99
C TYR A 111 1.02 7.81 -15.29
N GLU A 112 1.05 6.96 -14.28
CA GLU A 112 1.09 5.50 -14.44
C GLU A 112 -0.14 4.99 -15.22
N MET A 113 -1.34 5.49 -14.90
CA MET A 113 -2.58 5.17 -15.61
C MET A 113 -2.49 5.48 -17.12
N LYS A 114 -1.99 6.67 -17.49
CA LYS A 114 -1.93 7.12 -18.88
C LYS A 114 -0.86 6.40 -19.70
N HIS A 115 0.27 6.06 -19.07
CA HIS A 115 1.45 5.59 -19.79
C HIS A 115 1.62 4.06 -19.76
N ARG A 116 1.02 3.36 -18.81
CA ARG A 116 1.22 1.91 -18.66
C ARG A 116 -0.07 1.08 -18.73
N GLY A 117 -1.23 1.75 -18.78
CA GLY A 117 -2.47 1.17 -18.25
C GLY A 117 -2.32 0.95 -16.74
N LEU A 118 -3.41 0.84 -15.96
CA LEU A 118 -3.26 0.55 -14.52
C LEU A 118 -2.51 -0.75 -14.29
N LYS A 119 -1.22 -0.60 -14.01
CA LYS A 119 -0.24 -1.59 -13.63
C LYS A 119 0.40 -1.04 -12.36
N LEU A 120 -0.41 -0.99 -11.30
CA LEU A 120 0.05 -0.68 -9.94
C LEU A 120 0.86 -1.87 -9.44
#